data_AF-A0A0R2U2P4-F1
#
_entry.id   AF-A0A0R2U2P4-F1
#
_cell.length_a   1.000
_cell.length_b   1.000
_cell.length_c   1.000
_cell.angle_alpha   90.00
_cell.angle_beta   90.00
_cell.angle_gamma   90.00
#
_symmetry.space_group_name_H-M   'P 1'
#
loop_
_entity.id
_entity.type
_entity.pdbx_description
1 polymer ?
#
loop_
_entity_poly.entity_id
_entity_poly.type
_entity_poly.pdbx_seq_one_letter_code
_entity_poly.pdbx_strand_id
1 'polypeptide(L)'
;MHTKLKIFSLAAILLSFNLSAGEPYGSHTSDKWQIWAYSSAAPAFIGDNAAIIGTGGKVLREGSNGWTCQSGNPRPYPAKGWKSPHEAMAACHDDEGMKWMMAYMQGVKPNMERDTYMWMLNGDMGEDNTKAGVFNKEDATPGEWIESGPHLMLMPKD
;
A
#
# COMPACT_ATOMS: atom_id res chain seq x y z
N MET A 1 -54.75 7.47 37.61
CA MET A 1 -53.48 6.71 37.71
C MET A 1 -52.63 7.09 36.50
N HIS A 2 -51.74 8.08 36.66
CA HIS A 2 -50.98 8.67 35.56
C HIS A 2 -49.70 7.86 35.30
N THR A 3 -49.67 7.08 34.23
CA THR A 3 -48.44 6.41 33.79
C THR A 3 -47.64 7.39 32.92
N LYS A 4 -46.74 8.14 33.55
CA LYS A 4 -45.69 8.90 32.85
C LYS A 4 -44.69 7.89 32.28
N LEU A 5 -44.89 7.49 31.03
CA LEU A 5 -43.87 6.74 30.29
C LEU A 5 -42.72 7.70 30.02
N LYS A 6 -41.61 7.48 30.72
CA LYS A 6 -40.41 8.32 30.70
C LYS A 6 -39.80 8.30 29.30
N ILE A 7 -39.87 9.45 28.63
CA ILE A 7 -38.96 9.83 27.56
C ILE A 7 -37.59 10.02 28.22
N PHE A 8 -36.76 8.99 28.22
CA PHE A 8 -35.35 9.09 28.57
C PHE A 8 -34.57 8.02 27.81
N SER A 9 -33.71 8.50 26.91
CA SER A 9 -32.42 7.91 26.54
C SER A 9 -32.45 6.53 25.88
N LEU A 10 -31.88 6.31 24.70
CA LEU A 10 -30.51 6.66 24.36
C LEU A 10 -30.38 6.53 22.84
N ALA A 11 -29.87 7.57 22.18
CA ALA A 11 -29.40 7.48 20.82
C ALA A 11 -28.35 6.37 20.75
N ALA A 12 -28.67 5.26 20.07
CA ALA A 12 -27.70 4.26 19.68
C ALA A 12 -26.80 4.88 18.60
N ILE A 13 -25.82 5.67 19.03
CA ILE A 13 -24.72 6.10 18.18
C ILE A 13 -23.94 4.82 17.87
N LEU A 14 -24.19 4.27 16.69
CA LEU A 14 -23.30 3.30 16.05
C LEU A 14 -21.97 4.03 15.81
N LEU A 15 -21.09 4.06 16.82
CA LEU A 15 -19.68 4.32 16.59
C LEU A 15 -19.13 3.11 15.85
N SER A 16 -19.16 3.19 14.52
CA SER A 16 -18.29 2.42 13.65
C SER A 16 -16.86 2.88 13.95
N PHE A 17 -16.25 2.31 14.99
CA PHE A 17 -14.82 2.45 15.20
C PHE A 17 -14.14 1.78 14.01
N ASN A 18 -13.69 2.59 13.05
CA ASN A 18 -12.65 2.16 12.13
C ASN A 18 -11.43 1.87 13.01
N LEU A 19 -11.25 0.61 13.37
CA LEU A 19 -10.09 0.13 14.12
C LEU A 19 -8.90 0.15 13.14
N SER A 20 -8.41 1.35 12.81
CA SER A 20 -7.11 1.48 12.17
C SER A 20 -6.07 1.01 13.19
N ALA A 21 -5.42 -0.12 12.91
CA ALA A 21 -4.33 -0.60 13.74
C ALA A 21 -3.21 0.45 13.69
N GLY A 22 -2.97 1.13 14.82
CA GLY A 22 -1.87 2.08 14.93
C GLY A 22 -0.51 1.42 14.68
N GLU A 23 0.49 2.23 14.36
CA GLU A 23 1.85 1.77 14.12
C GLU A 23 2.38 0.91 15.29
N PRO A 24 2.92 -0.29 15.01
CA PRO A 24 3.45 -1.15 16.06
C PRO A 24 4.74 -0.56 16.63
N TYR A 25 4.86 -0.55 17.96
CA TYR A 25 6.13 -0.23 18.61
C TYR A 25 7.25 -1.17 18.16
N GLY A 26 8.43 -0.62 17.88
CA GLY A 26 9.64 -1.37 17.61
C GLY A 26 10.48 -0.80 16.46
N SER A 27 11.44 -1.60 15.99
CA SER A 27 12.27 -1.25 14.84
C SER A 27 11.48 -1.37 13.54
N HIS A 28 11.71 -0.44 12.61
CA HIS A 28 11.11 -0.49 11.27
C HIS A 28 11.77 -1.55 10.38
N THR A 29 12.89 -2.13 10.84
CA THR A 29 13.47 -3.35 10.25
C THR A 29 12.79 -4.64 10.73
N SER A 30 11.93 -4.59 11.74
CA SER A 30 11.29 -5.79 12.27
C SER A 30 10.23 -6.36 11.34
N ASP A 31 10.10 -7.69 11.32
CA ASP A 31 9.04 -8.39 10.57
C ASP A 31 7.64 -7.84 10.95
N LYS A 32 7.42 -7.55 12.24
CA LYS A 32 6.14 -7.00 12.74
C LYS A 32 5.81 -5.65 12.10
N TRP A 33 6.78 -4.74 12.03
CA TRP A 33 6.56 -3.43 11.42
C TRP A 33 6.35 -3.55 9.92
N GLN A 34 7.16 -4.35 9.23
CA GLN A 34 7.04 -4.57 7.78
C GLN A 34 5.70 -5.21 7.41
N ILE A 35 5.24 -6.22 8.17
CA ILE A 35 3.91 -6.82 7.98
C ILE A 35 2.81 -5.78 8.10
N TRP A 36 2.81 -5.00 9.19
CA TRP A 36 1.83 -3.94 9.39
C TRP A 36 1.87 -2.90 8.26
N ALA A 37 3.05 -2.34 7.99
CA ALA A 37 3.24 -1.28 7.01
C ALA A 37 2.81 -1.72 5.61
N TYR A 38 3.28 -2.88 5.15
CA TYR A 38 3.01 -3.33 3.78
C TYR A 38 1.57 -3.80 3.61
N SER A 39 0.98 -4.45 4.62
CA SER A 39 -0.45 -4.79 4.58
C SER A 39 -1.37 -3.57 4.52
N SER A 40 -0.92 -2.40 5.00
CA SER A 40 -1.71 -1.17 5.00
C SER A 40 -1.83 -0.51 3.61
N ALA A 41 -1.10 -1.02 2.62
CA ALA A 41 -1.14 -0.52 1.26
C ALA A 41 -2.47 -0.81 0.53
N ALA A 42 -3.33 -1.67 1.09
CA ALA A 42 -4.64 -2.02 0.54
C ALA A 42 -5.73 -2.06 1.63
N PRO A 43 -7.03 -2.09 1.25
CA PRO A 43 -8.10 -2.28 2.22
C PRO A 43 -7.95 -3.59 2.99
N ALA A 44 -8.46 -3.64 4.23
CA ALA A 44 -8.28 -4.77 5.14
C ALA A 44 -8.66 -6.14 4.54
N PHE A 45 -9.71 -6.22 3.73
CA PHE A 45 -10.12 -7.47 3.08
C PHE A 45 -9.07 -8.03 2.11
N ILE A 46 -8.14 -7.20 1.63
CA ILE A 46 -6.94 -7.58 0.87
C ILE A 46 -5.75 -7.71 1.81
N GLY A 47 -5.40 -6.62 2.50
CA GLY A 47 -4.15 -6.49 3.25
C GLY A 47 -4.01 -7.50 4.38
N ASP A 48 -5.10 -7.90 5.05
CA ASP A 48 -5.03 -8.80 6.21
C ASP A 48 -4.64 -10.23 5.81
N ASN A 49 -4.99 -10.65 4.59
CA ASN A 49 -4.79 -12.00 4.08
C ASN A 49 -3.78 -12.09 2.92
N ALA A 50 -3.16 -10.97 2.56
CA ALA A 50 -2.11 -10.91 1.54
C ALA A 50 -0.80 -11.54 2.05
N ALA A 51 -0.06 -12.15 1.12
CA ALA A 51 1.33 -12.50 1.34
C ALA A 51 2.13 -11.22 1.57
N ILE A 52 3.05 -11.22 2.53
CA ILE A 52 3.93 -10.07 2.79
C ILE A 52 5.35 -10.43 2.44
N ILE A 53 5.92 -9.70 1.48
CA ILE A 53 7.34 -9.80 1.14
C ILE A 53 8.08 -8.69 1.86
N GLY A 54 8.98 -9.09 2.75
CA GLY A 54 9.88 -8.22 3.48
C GLY A 54 11.10 -7.83 2.66
N THR A 55 11.93 -6.98 3.27
CA THR A 55 13.23 -6.61 2.74
C THR A 55 14.05 -7.85 2.33
N GLY A 56 14.69 -7.77 1.15
CA GLY A 56 15.52 -8.85 0.61
C GLY A 56 14.73 -10.01 0.00
N GLY A 57 13.42 -9.87 -0.20
CA GLY A 57 12.58 -10.88 -0.84
C GLY A 57 12.12 -12.00 0.10
N LYS A 58 12.31 -11.85 1.41
CA LYS A 58 11.87 -12.83 2.41
C LYS A 58 10.35 -12.79 2.53
N VAL A 59 9.68 -13.95 2.43
CA VAL A 59 8.27 -14.07 2.82
C VAL A 59 8.15 -13.94 4.33
N LEU A 60 7.49 -12.89 4.81
CA LEU A 60 7.27 -12.63 6.24
C LEU A 60 5.94 -13.20 6.73
N ARG A 61 4.96 -13.29 5.83
CA ARG A 61 3.65 -13.86 6.08
C ARG A 61 3.15 -14.49 4.79
N GLU A 62 2.68 -15.72 4.87
CA GLU A 62 2.01 -16.38 3.74
C GLU A 62 0.64 -15.76 3.48
N GLY A 63 0.27 -15.68 2.21
CA GLY A 63 -1.03 -15.17 1.77
C GLY A 63 -2.06 -16.27 1.57
N SER A 64 -3.34 -15.91 1.61
CA SER A 64 -4.45 -16.83 1.34
C SER A 64 -5.51 -16.28 0.39
N ASN A 65 -5.27 -15.12 -0.23
CA ASN A 65 -6.23 -14.43 -1.08
C ASN A 65 -5.70 -14.04 -2.47
N GLY A 66 -4.51 -14.50 -2.85
CA GLY A 66 -3.89 -14.22 -4.16
C GLY A 66 -3.29 -12.81 -4.29
N TRP A 67 -3.21 -12.05 -3.20
CA TRP A 67 -2.53 -10.75 -3.17
C TRP A 67 -1.18 -10.85 -2.48
N THR A 68 -0.25 -10.02 -2.94
CA THR A 68 1.06 -9.82 -2.35
C THR A 68 1.25 -8.33 -2.04
N CYS A 69 1.75 -8.00 -0.85
CA CYS A 69 2.10 -6.65 -0.48
C CYS A 69 3.57 -6.53 -0.06
N GLN A 70 4.21 -5.45 -0.49
CA GLN A 70 5.64 -5.21 -0.25
C GLN A 70 5.98 -3.72 -0.40
N SER A 71 7.23 -3.36 -0.10
CA SER A 71 7.75 -2.04 -0.42
C SER A 71 7.84 -1.86 -1.93
N GLY A 72 7.24 -0.79 -2.46
CA GLY A 72 7.37 -0.39 -3.86
C GLY A 72 8.45 0.67 -4.09
N ASN A 73 9.12 1.15 -3.04
CA ASN A 73 10.12 2.22 -3.17
C ASN A 73 11.39 1.67 -3.87
N PRO A 74 11.75 2.20 -5.05
CA PRO A 74 12.90 1.71 -5.82
C PRO A 74 14.26 2.18 -5.26
N ARG A 75 14.25 3.05 -4.24
CA ARG A 75 15.47 3.56 -3.60
C ARG A 75 16.11 2.50 -2.70
N PRO A 76 17.42 2.58 -2.42
CA PRO A 76 18.09 1.64 -1.51
C PRO A 76 17.39 1.58 -0.15
N TYR A 77 17.13 0.36 0.32
CA TYR A 77 16.50 0.16 1.63
C TYR A 77 17.34 0.78 2.76
N PRO A 78 16.77 1.64 3.62
CA PRO A 78 17.52 2.29 4.69
C PRO A 78 17.98 1.30 5.76
N ALA A 79 19.17 1.50 6.33
CA ALA A 79 19.71 0.62 7.38
C ALA A 79 18.82 0.54 8.64
N LYS A 80 18.01 1.57 8.91
CA LYS A 80 17.05 1.61 10.03
C LYS A 80 15.61 1.28 9.60
N GLY A 81 15.41 0.86 8.36
CA GLY A 81 14.10 0.70 7.73
C GLY A 81 13.51 2.03 7.25
N TRP A 82 12.44 1.91 6.46
CA TRP A 82 11.61 3.05 6.05
C TRP A 82 10.98 3.71 7.27
N LYS A 83 10.92 5.03 7.34
CA LYS A 83 10.33 5.79 8.46
C LYS A 83 8.81 5.67 8.51
N SER A 84 8.15 5.30 7.41
CA SER A 84 6.70 5.15 7.35
C SER A 84 6.28 4.22 6.19
N PRO A 85 5.02 3.74 6.17
CA PRO A 85 4.46 3.04 5.02
C PRO A 85 4.48 3.88 3.73
N HIS A 86 4.34 5.21 3.87
CA HIS A 86 4.43 6.15 2.76
C HIS A 86 5.85 6.22 2.18
N GLU A 87 6.88 6.34 3.04
CA GLU A 87 8.27 6.29 2.56
C GLU A 87 8.62 4.91 1.99
N ALA A 88 8.00 3.83 2.47
CA ALA A 88 8.15 2.51 1.86
C ALA A 88 7.49 2.39 0.48
N MET A 89 6.66 3.37 0.08
CA MET A 89 5.78 3.34 -1.10
C MET A 89 5.09 1.98 -1.18
N ALA A 90 4.51 1.53 -0.06
CA ALA A 90 4.01 0.18 0.03
C ALA A 90 2.89 -0.06 -1.00
N ALA A 91 2.97 -1.19 -1.68
CA ALA A 91 2.05 -1.56 -2.75
C ALA A 91 1.54 -2.98 -2.55
N CYS A 92 0.27 -3.21 -2.86
CA CYS A 92 -0.31 -4.55 -2.99
C CYS A 92 -0.74 -4.83 -4.43
N HIS A 93 -0.41 -6.01 -4.94
CA HIS A 93 -0.71 -6.44 -6.30
C HIS A 93 -1.05 -7.93 -6.32
N ASP A 94 -1.75 -8.37 -7.36
CA ASP A 94 -1.92 -9.79 -7.67
C ASP A 94 -0.77 -10.30 -8.57
N ASP A 95 -0.88 -11.55 -9.02
CA ASP A 95 0.13 -12.17 -9.89
C ASP A 95 0.28 -11.46 -11.25
N GLU A 96 -0.80 -10.92 -11.81
CA GLU A 96 -0.74 -10.14 -13.06
C GLU A 96 -0.07 -8.79 -12.82
N GLY A 97 -0.37 -8.14 -11.70
CA GLY A 97 0.29 -6.89 -11.30
C GLY A 97 1.80 -7.09 -11.10
N MET A 98 2.20 -8.26 -10.60
CA MET A 98 3.62 -8.61 -10.52
C MET A 98 4.27 -8.69 -11.91
N LYS A 99 3.60 -9.32 -12.90
CA LYS A 99 4.09 -9.36 -14.29
C LYS A 99 4.26 -7.94 -14.85
N TRP A 100 3.32 -7.04 -14.57
CA TRP A 100 3.41 -5.63 -14.95
C TRP A 100 4.65 -4.95 -14.35
N MET A 101 4.80 -5.04 -13.02
CA MET A 101 5.91 -4.40 -12.31
C MET A 101 7.27 -4.92 -12.78
N MET A 102 7.42 -6.24 -12.95
CA MET A 102 8.67 -6.82 -13.44
C MET A 102 9.03 -6.28 -14.83
N ALA A 103 8.07 -6.23 -15.74
CA ALA A 103 8.29 -5.74 -17.09
C ALA A 103 8.59 -4.24 -17.11
N TYR A 104 7.89 -3.45 -16.30
CA TYR A 104 8.15 -2.02 -16.12
C TYR A 104 9.59 -1.76 -15.63
N MET A 105 10.04 -2.49 -14.60
CA MET A 105 11.41 -2.39 -14.09
C MET A 105 12.48 -2.81 -15.13
N GLN A 106 12.13 -3.72 -16.03
CA GLN A 106 13.00 -4.17 -17.13
C GLN A 106 12.95 -3.26 -18.36
N GLY A 107 12.02 -2.30 -18.41
CA GLY A 107 11.80 -1.45 -19.59
C GLY A 107 11.26 -2.22 -20.81
N VAL A 108 10.50 -3.30 -20.58
CA VAL A 108 9.89 -4.11 -21.65
C VAL A 108 8.37 -4.10 -21.56
N LYS A 109 7.69 -4.47 -22.65
CA LYS A 109 6.23 -4.60 -22.65
C LYS A 109 5.80 -5.74 -21.70
N PRO A 110 4.88 -5.51 -20.75
CA PRO A 110 4.31 -6.57 -19.93
C PRO A 110 3.61 -7.65 -20.76
N ASN A 111 3.79 -8.91 -20.36
CA ASN A 111 3.03 -10.03 -20.90
C ASN A 111 1.98 -10.46 -19.86
N MET A 112 0.79 -9.85 -19.93
CA MET A 112 -0.30 -10.10 -18.99
C MET A 112 -1.45 -10.87 -19.64
N GLU A 113 -2.19 -11.63 -18.84
CA GLU A 113 -3.36 -12.39 -19.28
C GLU A 113 -4.62 -11.52 -19.27
N ARG A 114 -4.71 -10.60 -18.32
CA ARG A 114 -5.83 -9.67 -18.10
C ARG A 114 -5.35 -8.34 -17.52
N ASP A 115 -6.25 -7.37 -17.48
CA ASP A 115 -6.04 -6.16 -16.67
C ASP A 115 -5.88 -6.52 -15.18
N THR A 116 -5.15 -5.68 -14.47
CA THR A 116 -4.92 -5.85 -13.05
C THR A 116 -4.99 -4.52 -12.31
N TYR A 117 -5.21 -4.61 -11.00
CA TYR A 117 -5.23 -3.48 -10.10
C TYR A 117 -4.09 -3.59 -9.09
N MET A 118 -3.52 -2.44 -8.76
CA MET A 118 -2.52 -2.32 -7.72
C MET A 118 -2.90 -1.22 -6.75
N TRP A 119 -2.78 -1.51 -5.46
CA TRP A 119 -3.11 -0.58 -4.39
C TRP A 119 -1.86 0.08 -3.82
N MET A 120 -1.90 1.40 -3.65
CA MET A 120 -0.89 2.19 -2.94
C MET A 120 -1.59 3.17 -2.01
N LEU A 121 -2.30 2.65 -1.01
CA LEU A 121 -3.05 3.47 -0.07
C LEU A 121 -2.17 4.32 0.86
N ASN A 122 -0.85 4.09 0.85
CA ASN A 122 0.09 4.94 1.56
C ASN A 122 0.65 6.08 0.69
N GLY A 123 0.30 6.15 -0.60
CA GLY A 123 0.85 7.13 -1.55
C GLY A 123 2.27 6.79 -2.04
N ASP A 124 2.80 7.66 -2.91
CA ASP A 124 4.17 7.59 -3.44
C ASP A 124 5.06 8.69 -2.84
N MET A 125 6.35 8.70 -3.20
CA MET A 125 7.31 9.74 -2.77
C MET A 125 7.62 10.75 -3.88
N GLY A 126 6.73 10.87 -4.87
CA GLY A 126 6.90 11.70 -6.05
C GLY A 126 7.65 11.02 -7.20
N GLU A 127 7.16 11.28 -8.41
CA GLU A 127 7.72 10.80 -9.67
C GLU A 127 7.62 11.90 -10.75
N ASP A 128 8.45 11.82 -11.79
CA ASP A 128 8.30 12.62 -13.02
C ASP A 128 7.24 11.99 -13.93
N ASN A 129 6.15 12.72 -14.16
CA ASN A 129 5.01 12.24 -14.94
C ASN A 129 5.27 12.17 -16.46
N THR A 130 6.44 12.60 -16.93
CA THR A 130 6.88 12.49 -18.34
C THR A 130 7.93 11.41 -18.54
N LYS A 131 8.62 10.98 -17.48
CA LYS A 131 9.73 10.04 -17.57
C LYS A 131 9.84 9.13 -16.34
N ALA A 132 9.58 7.85 -16.57
CA ALA A 132 9.82 6.79 -15.59
C ALA A 132 11.28 6.75 -15.09
N GLY A 133 11.45 6.44 -13.81
CA GLY A 133 12.77 6.22 -13.19
C GLY A 133 13.47 7.49 -12.69
N VAL A 134 12.77 8.63 -12.64
CA VAL A 134 13.28 9.88 -12.06
C VAL A 134 12.76 10.01 -10.64
N PHE A 135 13.61 9.68 -9.66
CA PHE A 135 13.23 9.55 -8.26
C PHE A 135 13.58 10.77 -7.38
N ASN A 136 14.11 11.84 -7.96
CA ASN A 136 14.37 13.10 -7.23
C ASN A 136 13.73 14.26 -7.98
N LYS A 137 13.17 15.20 -7.22
CA LYS A 137 12.46 16.36 -7.77
C LYS A 137 13.37 17.26 -8.59
N GLU A 138 14.62 17.37 -8.19
CA GLU A 138 15.64 18.19 -8.84
C GLU A 138 16.01 17.66 -10.23
N ASP A 139 15.81 16.37 -10.47
CA ASP A 139 16.10 15.68 -11.73
C ASP A 139 14.88 15.64 -12.68
N ALA A 140 13.71 16.05 -12.20
CA ALA A 140 12.44 15.99 -12.93
C ALA A 140 12.26 17.15 -13.91
N THR A 141 11.46 16.89 -14.95
CA THR A 141 11.02 17.90 -15.90
C THR A 141 10.30 19.04 -15.15
N PRO A 142 10.64 20.32 -15.39
CA PRO A 142 10.06 21.43 -14.65
C PRO A 142 8.53 21.44 -14.73
N GLY A 143 7.87 21.32 -13.56
CA GLY A 143 6.41 21.30 -13.44
C GLY A 143 5.78 19.91 -13.47
N GLU A 144 6.56 18.85 -13.70
CA GLU A 144 6.05 17.48 -13.92
C GLU A 144 6.28 16.54 -12.71
N TRP A 145 6.83 17.07 -11.61
CA TRP A 145 6.95 16.33 -10.35
C TRP A 145 5.60 16.24 -9.64
N ILE A 146 5.08 15.03 -9.52
CA ILE A 146 3.80 14.77 -8.85
C ILE A 146 4.03 13.74 -7.76
N GLU A 147 3.70 14.12 -6.52
CA GLU A 147 3.58 13.20 -5.39
C GLU A 147 2.10 12.85 -5.22
N SER A 148 1.76 11.59 -5.46
CA SER A 148 0.39 11.11 -5.37
C SER A 148 0.08 10.63 -3.95
N GLY A 149 -1.05 11.09 -3.43
CA GLY A 149 -1.64 10.55 -2.20
C GLY A 149 -2.17 9.11 -2.38
N PRO A 150 -2.98 8.59 -1.45
CA PRO A 150 -3.55 7.24 -1.54
C PRO A 150 -4.28 7.01 -2.88
N HIS A 151 -3.90 5.96 -3.62
CA HIS A 151 -4.45 5.70 -4.94
C HIS A 151 -4.54 4.21 -5.30
N LEU A 152 -5.30 3.95 -6.37
CA LEU A 152 -5.47 2.66 -7.02
C LEU A 152 -5.02 2.82 -8.47
N MET A 153 -4.15 1.93 -8.94
CA MET A 153 -3.70 1.88 -10.32
C MET A 153 -4.44 0.78 -11.06
N LEU A 154 -4.97 1.10 -12.24
CA LEU A 154 -5.36 0.12 -13.23
C LEU A 154 -4.19 -0.07 -14.18
N MET A 155 -3.72 -1.31 -14.31
CA MET A 155 -2.69 -1.70 -15.26
C MET A 155 -3.37 -2.46 -16.41
N PRO A 156 -3.57 -1.81 -17.56
CA PRO A 156 -4.19 -2.47 -18.71
C PRO A 156 -3.25 -3.51 -19.30
N LYS A 157 -3.83 -4.60 -19.80
CA LYS A 157 -3.12 -5.63 -20.56
C LYS A 157 -2.46 -5.09 -21.83
N ASP A 158 -3.15 -4.19 -22.53
CA ASP A 158 -2.84 -3.81 -23.91
C ASP A 158 -2.05 -2.50 -24.06
#